data_AF-A0A931L6P0-F1
#
_entry.id   AF-A0A931L6P0-F1
#
_cell.length_a   1.000
_cell.length_b   1.000
_cell.length_c   1.000
_cell.angle_alpha   90.00
_cell.angle_beta   90.00
_cell.angle_gamma   90.00
#
_symmetry.space_group_name_H-M   'P 1'
#
loop_
_entity.id
_entity.type
_entity.pdbx_description
1 polymer ?
#
loop_
_entity_poly.entity_id
_entity_poly.type
_entity_poly.pdbx_seq_one_letter_code
_entity_poly.pdbx_strand_id
1 'polypeptide(L)'
;MAGRRRTRAGGRNAGRSAGQVSEPLHVTEATTPLEPTFGLKAYQSISKISGPIARLALARRLAAGKEDPDRIAERHGECATPRPAGALIWIHGASVGESLSVLPLVERFRRERPGASFLVTTGTITSARLMAERLPAGAIHQFAPLDHPVFVRRFLDHWRPDAAIFVESEFWPNLLTMARERAPLLALVNGRVSPRSFESWTRRLRTIKYLLSVFDVMIAQDKKNAERLARLSGRQVESFGNLKNAAPPLPCDDNEIRDLKRQVGARPIWLAASTHPSEEEIVFDAHKLLLREFPDLLTVIAPRHPERGAEVADLVRAVDLTPQRRSREPRIAADCQVYVADTLGELGLFYRLSSVAFVGGSLLEKGGHNPLEPARLGCAILHGPHTFNFDETYAEMRGGGGAALVRNERDLATAVRRLLADEKTRLAMAGAARVSAESSAERVLTSVAAEILARLPDADAPSGDAPSGDAQDQVEQAR
;
A
#
# COMPACT_ATOMS: atom_id res chain seq x y z
N MET A 1 -69.99 -9.72 -38.09
CA MET A 1 -70.14 -10.31 -39.45
C MET A 1 -69.06 -11.38 -39.67
N ALA A 2 -69.22 -12.20 -40.71
CA ALA A 2 -68.61 -13.51 -40.97
C ALA A 2 -67.06 -13.64 -41.05
N GLY A 3 -66.58 -14.90 -40.93
CA GLY A 3 -65.24 -15.41 -41.34
C GLY A 3 -64.28 -15.75 -40.18
N ARG A 4 -63.99 -16.99 -39.72
CA ARG A 4 -63.75 -18.31 -40.39
C ARG A 4 -62.77 -18.16 -41.57
N ARG A 5 -61.62 -18.85 -41.75
CA ARG A 5 -60.91 -20.06 -41.22
C ARG A 5 -59.40 -19.94 -41.68
N ARG A 6 -58.36 -20.72 -41.31
CA ARG A 6 -58.12 -21.85 -40.36
C ARG A 6 -56.60 -21.97 -40.04
N THR A 7 -56.28 -22.54 -38.87
CA THR A 7 -55.12 -23.40 -38.50
C THR A 7 -54.08 -23.82 -39.56
N ARG A 8 -52.76 -23.70 -39.27
CA ARG A 8 -51.74 -24.73 -38.86
C ARG A 8 -50.33 -24.15 -39.16
N ALA A 9 -49.18 -24.62 -38.65
CA ALA A 9 -48.79 -25.44 -37.48
C ALA A 9 -47.24 -25.43 -37.37
N GLY A 10 -46.68 -25.83 -36.21
CA GLY A 10 -45.29 -26.30 -36.09
C GLY A 10 -44.23 -25.24 -35.77
N GLY A 11 -43.24 -25.62 -34.95
CA GLY A 11 -42.09 -24.76 -34.60
C GLY A 11 -41.65 -24.87 -33.14
N ARG A 12 -41.10 -26.02 -32.73
CA ARG A 12 -40.37 -26.13 -31.45
C ARG A 12 -39.05 -25.35 -31.58
N ASN A 13 -38.67 -24.57 -30.56
CA ASN A 13 -37.36 -24.78 -29.94
C ASN A 13 -37.25 -24.11 -28.57
N ALA A 14 -36.98 -24.92 -27.55
CA ALA A 14 -36.38 -24.46 -26.30
C ALA A 14 -34.86 -24.61 -26.46
N GLY A 15 -34.12 -23.50 -26.42
CA GLY A 15 -32.67 -23.47 -26.53
C GLY A 15 -32.01 -23.17 -25.18
N ARG A 16 -31.41 -24.18 -24.55
CA ARG A 16 -30.49 -23.99 -23.42
C ARG A 16 -29.17 -23.38 -23.93
N SER A 17 -28.58 -22.50 -23.14
CA SER A 17 -27.15 -22.17 -23.13
C SER A 17 -26.81 -21.80 -21.69
N ALA A 18 -26.40 -22.71 -20.80
CA ALA A 18 -25.19 -23.53 -20.83
C ALA A 18 -23.93 -22.64 -20.90
N GLY A 19 -23.11 -22.68 -19.85
CA GLY A 19 -22.05 -21.69 -19.64
C GLY A 19 -20.91 -21.82 -20.65
N GLN A 20 -20.45 -20.68 -21.17
CA GLN A 20 -19.11 -20.58 -21.74
C GLN A 20 -18.13 -20.32 -20.60
N VAL A 21 -17.42 -21.38 -20.20
CA VAL A 21 -16.11 -21.24 -19.56
C VAL A 21 -15.21 -20.61 -20.61
N SER A 22 -14.64 -19.44 -20.33
CA SER A 22 -13.68 -18.78 -21.21
C SER A 22 -12.40 -19.61 -21.27
N GLU A 23 -12.10 -20.17 -22.44
CA GLU A 23 -10.82 -20.84 -22.71
C GLU A 23 -9.64 -19.86 -22.53
N PRO A 24 -8.47 -20.35 -22.06
CA PRO A 24 -7.28 -19.52 -21.98
C PRO A 24 -6.78 -19.14 -23.38
N LEU A 25 -6.72 -17.84 -23.66
CA LEU A 25 -6.21 -17.27 -24.90
C LEU A 25 -4.69 -17.48 -25.03
N HIS A 26 -4.29 -18.58 -25.66
CA HIS A 26 -2.94 -18.74 -26.20
C HIS A 26 -2.72 -17.81 -27.40
N VAL A 27 -2.35 -16.55 -27.13
CA VAL A 27 -1.84 -15.63 -28.15
C VAL A 27 -0.32 -15.66 -28.15
N THR A 28 0.25 -16.65 -28.84
CA THR A 28 1.67 -16.65 -29.19
C THR A 28 1.90 -15.77 -30.43
N GLU A 29 1.81 -14.45 -30.26
CA GLU A 29 2.47 -13.56 -31.22
C GLU A 29 3.99 -13.66 -31.02
N ALA A 30 4.69 -14.07 -32.09
CA ALA A 30 6.15 -14.09 -32.15
C ALA A 30 6.70 -12.66 -32.17
N THR A 31 6.68 -12.02 -30.99
CA THR A 31 7.23 -10.69 -30.78
C THR A 31 8.74 -10.75 -30.91
N THR A 32 9.29 -9.95 -31.82
CA THR A 32 10.74 -9.79 -31.96
C THR A 32 11.33 -9.41 -30.59
N PRO A 33 12.42 -10.06 -30.12
CA PRO A 33 13.03 -9.72 -28.84
C PRO A 33 13.31 -8.22 -28.77
N LEU A 34 12.85 -7.57 -27.70
CA LEU A 34 13.09 -6.15 -27.51
C LEU A 34 14.58 -5.95 -27.21
N GLU A 35 15.29 -5.22 -28.08
CA GLU A 35 16.68 -4.86 -27.88
C GLU A 35 16.84 -3.74 -26.83
N PRO A 36 17.86 -3.80 -25.95
CA PRO A 36 18.14 -2.70 -25.02
C PRO A 36 18.51 -1.43 -25.79
N THR A 37 17.86 -0.32 -25.46
CA THR A 37 18.06 0.96 -26.17
C THR A 37 19.46 1.53 -25.92
N PHE A 38 19.95 2.40 -26.81
CA PHE A 38 21.22 3.10 -26.60
C PHE A 38 21.27 3.85 -25.26
N GLY A 39 20.16 4.50 -24.86
CA GLY A 39 20.07 5.19 -23.56
C GLY A 39 20.19 4.23 -22.37
N LEU A 40 19.68 3.00 -22.48
CA LEU A 40 19.86 1.97 -21.48
C LEU A 40 21.29 1.43 -21.45
N LYS A 41 21.87 1.08 -22.61
CA LYS A 41 23.27 0.63 -22.74
C LYS A 41 24.25 1.71 -22.20
N ALA A 42 23.95 3.00 -22.41
CA ALA A 42 24.69 4.12 -21.84
C ALA A 42 24.54 4.19 -20.31
N TYR A 43 23.33 4.05 -19.77
CA TYR A 43 23.09 4.01 -18.32
C TYR A 43 23.85 2.86 -17.64
N GLN A 44 23.79 1.65 -18.21
CA GLN A 44 24.52 0.46 -17.72
C GLN A 44 26.05 0.68 -17.78
N SER A 45 26.55 1.35 -18.81
CA SER A 45 27.98 1.69 -18.94
C SER A 45 28.43 2.73 -17.90
N ILE A 46 27.66 3.81 -17.73
CA ILE A 46 27.93 4.87 -16.75
C ILE A 46 27.86 4.33 -15.32
N SER A 47 26.86 3.51 -15.01
CA SER A 47 26.73 2.87 -13.70
C SER A 47 27.87 1.89 -13.42
N LYS A 48 28.40 1.16 -14.42
CA LYS A 48 29.57 0.29 -14.25
C LYS A 48 30.84 1.03 -13.81
N ILE A 49 31.03 2.29 -14.24
CA ILE A 49 32.18 3.12 -13.87
C ILE A 49 31.94 4.01 -12.65
N SER A 50 30.69 4.16 -12.19
CA SER A 50 30.34 5.07 -11.09
C SER A 50 30.70 4.55 -9.70
N GLY A 51 31.20 3.31 -9.57
CA GLY A 51 31.52 2.65 -8.29
C GLY A 51 32.24 3.53 -7.23
N PRO A 52 33.31 4.28 -7.56
CA PRO A 52 33.95 5.20 -6.62
C PRO A 52 33.04 6.34 -6.15
N ILE A 53 32.26 6.93 -7.08
CA ILE A 53 31.30 8.01 -6.79
C ILE A 53 30.15 7.47 -5.94
N ALA A 54 29.66 6.26 -6.23
CA ALA A 54 28.63 5.58 -5.47
C ALA A 54 29.05 5.33 -4.00
N ARG A 55 30.28 4.85 -3.79
CA ARG A 55 30.87 4.69 -2.45
C ARG A 55 31.02 6.02 -1.70
N LEU A 56 31.47 7.07 -2.38
CA LEU A 56 31.57 8.41 -1.79
C LEU A 56 30.18 9.00 -1.44
N ALA A 57 29.17 8.75 -2.27
CA ALA A 57 27.80 9.14 -1.99
C ALA A 57 27.21 8.38 -0.79
N LEU A 58 27.48 7.07 -0.66
CA LEU A 58 27.12 6.29 0.54
C LEU A 58 27.84 6.81 1.78
N ALA A 59 29.15 7.07 1.73
CA ALA A 59 29.91 7.61 2.86
C ALA A 59 29.34 8.95 3.35
N ARG A 60 28.95 9.85 2.42
CA ARG A 60 28.25 11.10 2.77
C ARG A 60 26.86 10.88 3.38
N ARG A 61 26.11 9.89 2.90
CA ARG A 61 24.80 9.53 3.47
C ARG A 61 24.93 8.90 4.86
N LEU A 62 25.95 8.07 5.08
CA LEU A 62 26.30 7.51 6.39
C LEU A 62 26.65 8.63 7.39
N ALA A 63 27.54 9.55 7.00
CA ALA A 63 27.89 10.72 7.82
C ALA A 63 26.68 11.64 8.13
N ALA A 64 25.65 11.62 7.28
CA ALA A 64 24.39 12.33 7.50
C ALA A 64 23.32 11.49 8.25
N GLY A 65 23.67 10.33 8.81
CA GLY A 65 22.75 9.45 9.53
C GLY A 65 21.65 8.81 8.67
N LYS A 66 21.88 8.66 7.35
CA LYS A 66 20.91 8.14 6.37
C LYS A 66 21.20 6.72 5.86
N GLU A 67 22.33 6.14 6.26
CA GLU A 67 22.63 4.70 6.13
C GLU A 67 22.95 4.09 7.50
N ASP A 68 22.82 2.78 7.60
CA ASP A 68 23.18 1.98 8.76
C ASP A 68 24.68 1.62 8.68
N PRO A 69 25.51 1.93 9.70
CA PRO A 69 26.96 1.68 9.66
C PRO A 69 27.31 0.20 9.58
N ASP A 70 26.61 -0.64 10.35
CA ASP A 70 26.92 -2.07 10.49
C ASP A 70 26.49 -2.87 9.26
N ARG A 71 25.57 -2.30 8.48
CA ARG A 71 24.91 -2.93 7.34
C ARG A 71 25.20 -2.27 6.00
N ILE A 72 26.16 -1.34 5.94
CA ILE A 72 26.50 -0.62 4.70
C ILE A 72 27.01 -1.53 3.57
N ALA A 73 27.61 -2.68 3.91
CA ALA A 73 28.06 -3.69 2.96
C ALA A 73 26.91 -4.22 2.07
N GLU A 74 25.69 -4.30 2.61
CA GLU A 74 24.49 -4.74 1.88
C GLU A 74 24.20 -3.83 0.67
N ARG A 75 24.56 -2.53 0.74
CA ARG A 75 24.46 -1.58 -0.39
C ARG A 75 25.41 -1.91 -1.55
N HIS A 76 26.50 -2.63 -1.26
CA HIS A 76 27.43 -3.15 -2.25
C HIS A 76 27.07 -4.58 -2.72
N GLY A 77 25.90 -5.09 -2.31
CA GLY A 77 25.46 -6.46 -2.56
C GLY A 77 26.21 -7.53 -1.76
N GLU A 78 26.97 -7.12 -0.74
CA GLU A 78 27.69 -8.03 0.15
C GLU A 78 26.72 -8.44 1.27
N CYS A 79 26.33 -9.73 1.27
CA CYS A 79 25.24 -10.25 2.09
C CYS A 79 25.82 -11.13 3.20
N ALA A 80 25.66 -10.72 4.46
CA ALA A 80 26.21 -11.46 5.61
C ALA A 80 25.38 -12.71 5.99
N THR A 81 24.06 -12.64 5.81
CA THR A 81 23.14 -13.75 6.10
C THR A 81 23.22 -14.80 5.00
N PRO A 82 23.45 -16.10 5.30
CA PRO A 82 23.43 -17.15 4.28
C PRO A 82 22.03 -17.28 3.65
N ARG A 83 21.96 -17.62 2.35
CA ARG A 83 20.68 -17.93 1.69
C ARG A 83 20.07 -19.18 2.36
N PRO A 84 18.80 -19.14 2.79
CA PRO A 84 18.07 -20.33 3.19
C PRO A 84 18.00 -21.39 2.08
N ALA A 85 17.87 -22.65 2.51
CA ALA A 85 17.54 -23.77 1.62
C ALA A 85 16.09 -23.68 1.12
N GLY A 86 15.80 -24.33 -0.01
CA GLY A 86 14.48 -24.30 -0.65
C GLY A 86 14.16 -22.98 -1.35
N ALA A 87 12.90 -22.81 -1.76
CA ALA A 87 12.44 -21.67 -2.53
C ALA A 87 12.55 -20.34 -1.76
N LEU A 88 13.07 -19.30 -2.43
CA LEU A 88 13.22 -17.95 -1.90
C LEU A 88 12.45 -16.94 -2.76
N ILE A 89 11.43 -16.32 -2.16
CA ILE A 89 10.66 -15.24 -2.78
C ILE A 89 11.25 -13.90 -2.32
N TRP A 90 11.85 -13.15 -3.23
CA TRP A 90 12.36 -11.81 -2.98
C TRP A 90 11.27 -10.76 -3.27
N ILE A 91 11.02 -9.87 -2.33
CA ILE A 91 10.07 -8.77 -2.41
C ILE A 91 10.83 -7.45 -2.16
N HIS A 92 10.67 -6.48 -3.05
CA HIS A 92 11.35 -5.18 -3.00
C HIS A 92 10.37 -4.01 -2.83
N GLY A 93 10.44 -3.32 -1.70
CA GLY A 93 9.69 -2.10 -1.42
C GLY A 93 10.60 -1.05 -0.79
N ALA A 94 10.98 -0.04 -1.56
CA ALA A 94 12.04 0.91 -1.23
C ALA A 94 11.66 1.87 -0.09
N SER A 95 10.41 2.35 -0.04
CA SER A 95 9.92 3.28 0.99
C SER A 95 9.13 2.60 2.11
N VAL A 96 8.98 3.29 3.25
CA VAL A 96 8.22 2.80 4.42
C VAL A 96 6.80 2.38 4.06
N GLY A 97 6.13 3.12 3.17
CA GLY A 97 4.77 2.83 2.73
C GLY A 97 4.67 1.60 1.84
N GLU A 98 5.68 1.34 1.00
CA GLU A 98 5.76 0.11 0.21
C GLU A 98 6.08 -1.09 1.10
N SER A 99 7.11 -0.98 1.96
CA SER A 99 7.51 -2.06 2.87
C SER A 99 6.37 -2.48 3.81
N LEU A 100 5.58 -1.52 4.33
CA LEU A 100 4.38 -1.81 5.13
C LEU A 100 3.28 -2.51 4.31
N SER A 101 3.09 -2.11 3.04
CA SER A 101 2.02 -2.66 2.19
C SER A 101 2.24 -4.12 1.82
N VAL A 102 3.49 -4.60 1.80
CA VAL A 102 3.79 -6.01 1.48
C VAL A 102 3.71 -6.96 2.66
N LEU A 103 3.77 -6.52 3.91
CA LEU A 103 3.73 -7.42 5.08
C LEU A 103 2.51 -8.39 5.07
N PRO A 104 1.28 -7.94 4.77
CA PRO A 104 0.12 -8.83 4.67
C PRO A 104 0.23 -9.82 3.50
N LEU A 105 0.93 -9.45 2.42
CA LEU A 105 1.18 -10.30 1.26
C LEU A 105 2.27 -11.34 1.53
N VAL A 106 3.33 -10.98 2.29
CA VAL A 106 4.34 -11.93 2.80
C VAL A 106 3.67 -12.98 3.67
N GLU A 107 2.83 -12.56 4.63
CA GLU A 107 2.11 -13.47 5.51
C GLU A 107 1.12 -14.36 4.73
N ARG A 108 0.51 -13.82 3.66
CA ARG A 108 -0.35 -14.58 2.74
C ARG A 108 0.42 -15.69 2.03
N PHE A 109 1.55 -15.35 1.40
CA PHE A 109 2.41 -16.33 0.75
C PHE A 109 2.97 -17.36 1.73
N ARG A 110 3.35 -16.96 2.95
CA ARG A 110 3.86 -17.86 3.99
C ARG A 110 2.83 -18.93 4.38
N ARG A 111 1.54 -18.58 4.37
CA ARG A 111 0.43 -19.51 4.64
C ARG A 111 0.11 -20.42 3.45
N GLU A 112 0.24 -19.91 2.22
CA GLU A 112 -0.17 -20.60 0.99
C GLU A 112 0.97 -21.39 0.31
N ARG A 113 2.24 -21.11 0.65
CA ARG A 113 3.43 -21.93 0.31
C ARG A 113 4.27 -22.19 1.57
N PRO A 114 3.83 -23.10 2.47
CA PRO A 114 4.63 -23.52 3.62
C PRO A 114 5.99 -24.07 3.17
N GLY A 115 7.09 -23.57 3.75
CA GLY A 115 8.46 -23.94 3.39
C GLY A 115 9.18 -22.93 2.48
N ALA A 116 8.47 -22.00 1.84
CA ALA A 116 9.11 -20.88 1.16
C ALA A 116 9.75 -19.90 2.16
N SER A 117 10.98 -19.46 1.86
CA SER A 117 11.65 -18.36 2.57
C SER A 117 11.36 -17.03 1.87
N PHE A 118 11.38 -15.94 2.64
CA PHE A 118 11.08 -14.60 2.11
C PHE A 118 12.24 -13.64 2.36
N LEU A 119 12.69 -12.95 1.32
CA LEU A 119 13.65 -11.85 1.42
C LEU A 119 12.91 -10.54 1.14
N VAL A 120 12.83 -9.64 2.12
CA VAL A 120 12.25 -8.30 1.93
C VAL A 120 13.36 -7.27 1.89
N THR A 121 13.45 -6.50 0.80
CA THR A 121 14.46 -5.44 0.68
C THR A 121 13.91 -4.03 0.64
N THR A 122 14.62 -3.12 1.32
CA THR A 122 14.18 -1.72 1.51
C THR A 122 15.29 -0.69 1.27
N GLY A 123 14.89 0.57 1.08
CA GLY A 123 15.76 1.69 0.73
C GLY A 123 16.19 2.59 1.90
N THR A 124 15.58 2.50 3.08
CA THR A 124 15.77 3.48 4.17
C THR A 124 15.94 2.84 5.55
N ILE A 125 16.71 3.49 6.45
CA ILE A 125 16.85 3.03 7.86
C ILE A 125 15.47 2.92 8.53
N THR A 126 14.56 3.86 8.27
CA THR A 126 13.20 3.85 8.83
C THR A 126 12.42 2.60 8.40
N SER A 127 12.51 2.22 7.12
CA SER A 127 11.96 0.94 6.65
C SER A 127 12.64 -0.24 7.33
N ALA A 128 13.97 -0.24 7.44
CA ALA A 128 14.73 -1.34 8.02
C ALA A 128 14.41 -1.61 9.49
N ARG A 129 14.29 -0.56 10.32
CA ARG A 129 13.85 -0.67 11.72
C ARG A 129 12.46 -1.27 11.83
N LEU A 130 11.53 -0.77 11.01
CA LEU A 130 10.16 -1.26 10.97
C LEU A 130 10.07 -2.72 10.47
N MET A 131 10.93 -3.14 9.53
CA MET A 131 11.02 -4.53 9.09
C MET A 131 11.58 -5.44 10.19
N ALA A 132 12.56 -4.98 10.98
CA ALA A 132 13.08 -5.75 12.12
C ALA A 132 12.02 -5.99 13.21
N GLU A 133 11.07 -5.06 13.38
CA GLU A 133 9.95 -5.19 14.32
C GLU A 133 8.77 -6.02 13.78
N ARG A 134 8.53 -6.03 12.46
CA ARG A 134 7.24 -6.46 11.88
C ARG A 134 7.30 -7.54 10.80
N LEU A 135 8.49 -8.00 10.41
CA LEU A 135 8.57 -9.15 9.50
C LEU A 135 8.05 -10.42 10.19
N PRO A 136 7.28 -11.27 9.50
CA PRO A 136 6.87 -12.56 10.04
C PRO A 136 8.08 -13.49 10.20
N ALA A 137 7.99 -14.43 11.14
CA ALA A 137 9.04 -15.43 11.35
C ALA A 137 9.34 -16.21 10.06
N GLY A 138 10.63 -16.34 9.72
CA GLY A 138 11.11 -16.95 8.48
C GLY A 138 11.31 -15.96 7.31
N ALA A 139 10.95 -14.68 7.48
CA ALA A 139 11.32 -13.62 6.54
C ALA A 139 12.61 -12.91 6.99
N ILE A 140 13.46 -12.57 6.01
CA ILE A 140 14.75 -11.90 6.19
C ILE A 140 14.65 -10.47 5.64
N HIS A 141 15.16 -9.48 6.37
CA HIS A 141 15.33 -8.12 5.86
C HIS A 141 16.76 -7.89 5.34
N GLN A 142 16.91 -7.27 4.16
CA GLN A 142 18.17 -6.69 3.73
C GLN A 142 17.97 -5.29 3.12
N PHE A 143 18.94 -4.39 3.25
CA PHE A 143 18.99 -3.21 2.39
C PHE A 143 19.15 -3.64 0.93
N ALA A 144 18.39 -2.99 0.04
CA ALA A 144 18.58 -3.17 -1.40
C ALA A 144 19.98 -2.67 -1.80
N PRO A 145 20.68 -3.38 -2.72
CA PRO A 145 21.95 -2.92 -3.28
C PRO A 145 21.72 -1.62 -4.06
N LEU A 146 22.75 -0.80 -4.22
CA LEU A 146 22.70 0.27 -5.22
C LEU A 146 22.60 -0.33 -6.63
N ASP A 147 21.96 0.38 -7.55
CA ASP A 147 21.79 -0.01 -8.96
C ASP A 147 23.09 0.12 -9.77
N HIS A 148 24.13 -0.57 -9.31
CA HIS A 148 25.46 -0.69 -9.90
C HIS A 148 25.67 -2.16 -10.26
N PRO A 149 26.07 -2.51 -11.50
CA PRO A 149 25.97 -3.88 -12.00
C PRO A 149 26.80 -4.89 -11.21
N VAL A 150 27.92 -4.51 -10.59
CA VAL A 150 28.70 -5.42 -9.71
C VAL A 150 27.98 -5.71 -8.39
N PHE A 151 27.24 -4.73 -7.84
CA PHE A 151 26.58 -4.86 -6.55
C PHE A 151 25.27 -5.63 -6.69
N VAL A 152 24.50 -5.31 -7.74
CA VAL A 152 23.34 -6.10 -8.17
C VAL A 152 23.73 -7.54 -8.46
N ARG A 153 24.85 -7.78 -9.16
CA ARG A 153 25.37 -9.13 -9.42
C ARG A 153 25.60 -9.92 -8.13
N ARG A 154 26.39 -9.38 -7.21
CA ARG A 154 26.69 -10.04 -5.91
C ARG A 154 25.44 -10.36 -5.12
N PHE A 155 24.50 -9.41 -5.04
CA PHE A 155 23.22 -9.61 -4.38
C PHE A 155 22.42 -10.78 -4.99
N LEU A 156 22.26 -10.80 -6.31
CA LEU A 156 21.46 -11.83 -6.98
C LEU A 156 22.19 -13.18 -7.09
N ASP A 157 23.51 -13.20 -7.24
CA ASP A 157 24.32 -14.43 -7.27
C ASP A 157 24.37 -15.10 -5.88
N HIS A 158 24.24 -14.33 -4.78
CA HIS A 158 24.08 -14.84 -3.42
C HIS A 158 22.65 -15.35 -3.17
N TRP A 159 21.65 -14.48 -3.35
CA TRP A 159 20.27 -14.80 -2.98
C TRP A 159 19.56 -15.73 -3.99
N ARG A 160 19.91 -15.70 -5.28
CA ARG A 160 19.39 -16.57 -6.37
C ARG A 160 17.84 -16.74 -6.38
N PRO A 161 17.05 -15.68 -6.18
CA PRO A 161 15.64 -15.81 -5.81
C PRO A 161 14.79 -16.49 -6.88
N ASP A 162 13.89 -17.38 -6.44
CA ASP A 162 12.98 -18.15 -7.30
C ASP A 162 11.82 -17.30 -7.83
N ALA A 163 11.55 -16.16 -7.17
CA ALA A 163 10.75 -15.07 -7.70
C ALA A 163 11.22 -13.70 -7.17
N ALA A 164 11.06 -12.66 -7.98
CA ALA A 164 11.38 -11.28 -7.66
C ALA A 164 10.16 -10.37 -7.86
N ILE A 165 9.63 -9.82 -6.76
CA ILE A 165 8.39 -9.04 -6.69
C ILE A 165 8.74 -7.58 -6.38
N PHE A 166 8.55 -6.69 -7.35
CA PHE A 166 8.81 -5.26 -7.23
C PHE A 166 7.51 -4.50 -6.92
N VAL A 167 7.58 -3.54 -6.00
CA VAL A 167 6.40 -2.79 -5.55
C VAL A 167 6.40 -1.39 -6.16
N GLU A 168 5.22 -0.91 -6.58
CA GLU A 168 4.98 0.45 -7.10
C GLU A 168 5.74 0.88 -8.37
N SER A 169 6.95 1.44 -8.25
CA SER A 169 7.60 2.22 -9.33
C SER A 169 9.12 1.98 -9.46
N GLU A 170 9.61 0.87 -8.92
CA GLU A 170 11.05 0.57 -8.80
C GLU A 170 11.69 0.10 -10.14
N PHE A 171 11.70 0.99 -11.14
CA PHE A 171 12.24 0.73 -12.48
C PHE A 171 13.76 0.90 -12.58
N TRP A 172 14.50 0.27 -11.66
CA TRP A 172 15.96 0.30 -11.59
C TRP A 172 16.60 -0.55 -12.70
N PRO A 173 17.32 0.05 -13.67
CA PRO A 173 17.66 -0.67 -14.89
C PRO A 173 18.63 -1.84 -14.74
N ASN A 174 19.66 -1.75 -13.89
CA ASN A 174 20.56 -2.89 -13.67
C ASN A 174 19.83 -3.98 -12.87
N LEU A 175 19.15 -3.59 -11.79
CA LEU A 175 18.41 -4.49 -10.91
C LEU A 175 17.36 -5.30 -11.67
N LEU A 176 16.52 -4.67 -12.50
CA LEU A 176 15.50 -5.34 -13.29
C LEU A 176 16.08 -6.27 -14.36
N THR A 177 17.05 -5.79 -15.16
CA THR A 177 17.62 -6.60 -16.25
C THR A 177 18.39 -7.80 -15.72
N MET A 178 19.16 -7.63 -14.66
CA MET A 178 19.96 -8.71 -14.06
C MET A 178 19.13 -9.66 -13.19
N ALA A 179 18.02 -9.20 -12.62
CA ALA A 179 17.03 -10.08 -11.97
C ALA A 179 16.38 -11.01 -13.00
N ARG A 180 16.05 -10.52 -14.21
CA ARG A 180 15.43 -11.35 -15.24
C ARG A 180 16.30 -12.51 -15.74
N GLU A 181 17.62 -12.36 -15.63
CA GLU A 181 18.61 -13.40 -15.91
C GLU A 181 18.69 -14.49 -14.82
N ARG A 182 18.13 -14.25 -13.62
CA ARG A 182 18.41 -15.05 -12.40
C ARG A 182 17.19 -15.53 -11.63
N ALA A 183 16.05 -14.87 -11.79
CA ALA A 183 14.79 -15.26 -11.17
C ALA A 183 13.84 -15.80 -12.26
N PRO A 184 13.28 -17.02 -12.08
CA PRO A 184 12.27 -17.60 -12.97
C PRO A 184 11.02 -16.73 -13.17
N LEU A 185 10.59 -16.02 -12.12
CA LEU A 185 9.41 -15.16 -12.12
C LEU A 185 9.75 -13.72 -11.69
N LEU A 186 9.44 -12.74 -12.52
CA LEU A 186 9.44 -11.31 -12.15
C LEU A 186 8.01 -10.76 -12.15
N ALA A 187 7.61 -10.15 -11.03
CA ALA A 187 6.31 -9.51 -10.87
C ALA A 187 6.44 -8.04 -10.49
N LEU A 188 5.59 -7.18 -11.06
CA LEU A 188 5.32 -5.83 -10.59
C LEU A 188 3.96 -5.82 -9.87
N VAL A 189 3.94 -5.47 -8.58
CA VAL A 189 2.71 -5.40 -7.77
C VAL A 189 2.43 -3.98 -7.29
N ASN A 190 1.14 -3.66 -7.16
CA ASN A 190 0.68 -2.30 -6.84
C ASN A 190 1.29 -1.22 -7.76
N GLY A 191 1.54 -1.60 -9.02
CA GLY A 191 2.30 -0.82 -9.99
C GLY A 191 1.67 0.54 -10.23
N ARG A 192 2.47 1.61 -10.16
CA ARG A 192 1.98 2.97 -10.39
C ARG A 192 2.97 3.82 -11.17
N VAL A 193 2.45 4.82 -11.87
CA VAL A 193 3.24 5.81 -12.59
C VAL A 193 2.59 7.18 -12.42
N SER A 194 3.32 8.11 -11.79
CA SER A 194 2.85 9.50 -11.63
C SER A 194 2.63 10.16 -13.00
N PRO A 195 1.76 11.18 -13.13
CA PRO A 195 1.54 11.87 -14.42
C PRO A 195 2.84 12.38 -15.05
N ARG A 196 3.70 13.02 -14.25
CA ARG A 196 5.02 13.53 -14.67
C ARG A 196 5.95 12.39 -15.12
N SER A 197 5.94 11.28 -14.40
CA SER A 197 6.72 10.08 -14.75
C SER A 197 6.20 9.46 -16.05
N PHE A 198 4.89 9.40 -16.25
CA PHE A 198 4.24 8.86 -17.44
C PHE A 198 4.62 9.68 -18.68
N GLU A 199 4.48 11.01 -18.63
CA GLU A 199 4.93 11.91 -19.71
C GLU A 199 6.42 11.73 -20.04
N SER A 200 7.28 11.66 -19.02
CA SER A 200 8.72 11.44 -19.19
C SER A 200 9.02 10.09 -19.84
N TRP A 201 8.29 9.04 -19.45
CA TRP A 201 8.45 7.69 -20.00
C TRP A 201 7.87 7.56 -21.42
N THR A 202 6.79 8.27 -21.75
CA THR A 202 6.26 8.35 -23.12
C THR A 202 7.30 8.91 -24.09
N ARG A 203 8.08 9.92 -23.68
CA ARG A 203 9.21 10.45 -24.48
C ARG A 203 10.36 9.44 -24.67
N ARG A 204 10.40 8.36 -23.89
CA ARG A 204 11.43 7.31 -23.90
C ARG A 204 10.82 5.92 -24.09
N LEU A 205 9.69 5.82 -24.80
CA LEU A 205 8.81 4.65 -24.83
C LEU A 205 9.51 3.32 -25.08
N ARG A 206 10.47 3.24 -26.01
CA ARG A 206 11.25 2.01 -26.27
C ARG A 206 12.03 1.51 -25.04
N THR A 207 12.55 2.43 -24.22
CA THR A 207 13.34 2.10 -23.03
C THR A 207 12.46 1.56 -21.91
N ILE A 208 11.35 2.22 -21.61
CA ILE A 208 10.41 1.74 -20.60
C ILE A 208 9.67 0.48 -21.05
N LYS A 209 9.36 0.32 -22.35
CA LYS A 209 8.79 -0.91 -22.88
C LYS A 209 9.73 -2.10 -22.67
N TYR A 210 11.03 -1.92 -22.91
CA TYR A 210 12.04 -2.93 -22.60
C TYR A 210 12.13 -3.22 -21.09
N LEU A 211 12.19 -2.18 -20.24
CA LEU A 211 12.23 -2.35 -18.79
C LEU A 211 10.97 -3.00 -18.20
N LEU A 212 9.79 -2.79 -18.81
CA LEU A 212 8.54 -3.44 -18.39
C LEU A 212 8.37 -4.84 -18.99
N SER A 213 9.03 -5.15 -20.11
CA SER A 213 8.96 -6.49 -20.72
C SER A 213 9.66 -7.59 -19.91
N VAL A 214 10.47 -7.23 -18.92
CA VAL A 214 11.09 -8.20 -18.00
C VAL A 214 10.08 -8.82 -17.03
N PHE A 215 8.96 -8.14 -16.77
CA PHE A 215 7.94 -8.64 -15.84
C PHE A 215 7.03 -9.64 -16.53
N ASP A 216 6.96 -10.85 -16.01
CA ASP A 216 5.99 -11.85 -16.46
C ASP A 216 4.58 -11.42 -16.01
N VAL A 217 4.44 -10.92 -14.78
CA VAL A 217 3.20 -10.39 -14.17
C VAL A 217 3.30 -8.88 -13.91
N MET A 218 2.27 -8.12 -14.28
CA MET A 218 2.10 -6.71 -13.88
C MET A 218 0.69 -6.48 -13.35
N ILE A 219 0.59 -6.05 -12.09
CA ILE A 219 -0.65 -5.67 -11.42
C ILE A 219 -0.52 -4.22 -10.95
N ALA A 220 -1.39 -3.35 -11.47
CA ALA A 220 -1.43 -1.93 -11.14
C ALA A 220 -2.17 -1.65 -9.82
N GLN A 221 -1.88 -0.49 -9.23
CA GLN A 221 -2.53 0.02 -8.02
C GLN A 221 -4.03 0.32 -8.22
N ASP A 222 -4.39 0.81 -9.40
CA ASP A 222 -5.74 1.23 -9.78
C ASP A 222 -5.89 1.24 -11.31
N LYS A 223 -7.12 1.43 -11.80
CA LYS A 223 -7.45 1.46 -13.24
C LYS A 223 -6.68 2.53 -14.03
N LYS A 224 -6.46 3.72 -13.46
CA LYS A 224 -5.71 4.81 -14.14
C LYS A 224 -4.23 4.45 -14.29
N ASN A 225 -3.67 3.74 -13.31
CA ASN A 225 -2.32 3.22 -13.37
C ASN A 225 -2.21 1.98 -14.28
N ALA A 226 -3.25 1.13 -14.35
CA ALA A 226 -3.34 0.04 -15.33
C ALA A 226 -3.28 0.57 -16.77
N GLU A 227 -4.12 1.55 -17.11
CA GLU A 227 -4.09 2.21 -18.43
C GLU A 227 -2.71 2.81 -18.76
N ARG A 228 -2.05 3.45 -17.79
CA ARG A 228 -0.71 4.02 -17.98
C ARG A 228 0.33 2.93 -18.22
N LEU A 229 0.38 1.90 -17.39
CA LEU A 229 1.32 0.79 -17.54
C LEU A 229 1.06 0.00 -18.82
N ALA A 230 -0.19 -0.16 -19.24
CA ALA A 230 -0.55 -0.77 -20.51
C ALA A 230 -0.04 0.04 -21.70
N ARG A 231 -0.19 1.37 -21.68
CA ARG A 231 0.37 2.27 -22.72
C ARG A 231 1.91 2.26 -22.75
N LEU A 232 2.58 2.09 -21.61
CA LEU A 232 4.06 2.07 -21.55
C LEU A 232 4.66 0.70 -21.92
N SER A 233 4.00 -0.40 -21.56
CA SER A 233 4.46 -1.78 -21.83
C SER A 233 3.96 -2.33 -23.18
N GLY A 234 2.84 -1.84 -23.69
CA GLY A 234 2.15 -2.42 -24.85
C GLY A 234 1.50 -3.79 -24.55
N ARG A 235 1.23 -4.11 -23.28
CA ARG A 235 0.50 -5.31 -22.82
C ARG A 235 -0.71 -4.87 -22.00
N GLN A 236 -1.72 -5.73 -21.84
CA GLN A 236 -2.74 -5.50 -20.82
C GLN A 236 -2.13 -5.63 -19.41
N VAL A 237 -2.68 -4.88 -18.46
CA VAL A 237 -2.22 -4.81 -17.07
C VAL A 237 -3.44 -4.85 -16.17
N GLU A 238 -3.49 -5.82 -15.26
CA GLU A 238 -4.61 -6.00 -14.34
C GLU A 238 -4.58 -5.01 -13.17
N SER A 239 -5.72 -4.80 -12.51
CA SER A 239 -5.83 -3.95 -11.32
C SER A 239 -6.85 -4.53 -10.35
N PHE A 240 -6.39 -5.28 -9.36
CA PHE A 240 -7.25 -5.87 -8.32
C PHE A 240 -7.56 -4.90 -7.16
N GLY A 241 -6.95 -3.72 -7.17
CA GLY A 241 -7.05 -2.69 -6.14
C GLY A 241 -5.71 -2.43 -5.45
N ASN A 242 -5.66 -1.35 -4.68
CA ASN A 242 -4.43 -0.85 -4.07
C ASN A 242 -3.97 -1.75 -2.92
N LEU A 243 -2.74 -2.26 -2.96
CA LEU A 243 -2.17 -3.13 -1.91
C LEU A 243 -2.09 -2.45 -0.54
N LYS A 244 -2.01 -1.11 -0.48
CA LYS A 244 -2.12 -0.36 0.79
C LYS A 244 -3.48 -0.53 1.45
N ASN A 245 -4.50 -0.93 0.69
CA ASN A 245 -5.79 -1.32 1.24
C ASN A 245 -5.72 -2.61 2.05
N ALA A 246 -4.60 -3.35 2.09
CA ALA A 246 -4.39 -4.47 2.98
C ALA A 246 -3.57 -4.15 4.24
N ALA A 247 -3.04 -2.93 4.37
CA ALA A 247 -2.15 -2.54 5.48
C ALA A 247 -2.77 -2.81 6.87
N PRO A 248 -1.99 -3.28 7.86
CA PRO A 248 -2.49 -3.57 9.19
C PRO A 248 -3.09 -2.31 9.86
N PRO A 249 -3.97 -2.48 10.87
CA PRO A 249 -4.47 -1.35 11.65
C PRO A 249 -3.33 -0.51 12.22
N LEU A 250 -3.52 0.80 12.34
CA LEU A 250 -2.50 1.68 12.92
C LEU A 250 -2.11 1.21 14.33
N PRO A 251 -0.81 1.27 14.71
CA PRO A 251 -0.37 0.88 16.04
C PRO A 251 -0.93 1.84 17.12
N CYS A 252 -0.85 1.40 18.37
CA CYS A 252 -1.25 2.16 19.55
C CYS A 252 -0.55 1.53 20.76
N ASP A 253 -0.13 2.34 21.74
CA ASP A 253 0.33 1.84 23.04
C ASP A 253 -0.89 1.53 23.93
N ASP A 254 -1.02 0.28 24.38
CA ASP A 254 -2.14 -0.20 25.19
C ASP A 254 -2.19 0.43 26.59
N ASN A 255 -1.08 0.90 27.15
CA ASN A 255 -1.07 1.66 28.40
C ASN A 255 -1.61 3.06 28.18
N GLU A 256 -1.19 3.70 27.08
CA GLU A 256 -1.53 5.08 26.79
C GLU A 256 -3.01 5.25 26.45
N ILE A 257 -3.58 4.38 25.61
CA ILE A 257 -5.02 4.38 25.33
C ILE A 257 -5.85 4.06 26.57
N ARG A 258 -5.36 3.20 27.48
CA ARG A 258 -6.02 2.94 28.77
C ARG A 258 -5.99 4.15 29.69
N ASP A 259 -4.91 4.94 29.67
CA ASP A 259 -4.84 6.17 30.46
C ASP A 259 -5.76 7.26 29.91
N LEU A 260 -5.72 7.52 28.60
CA LEU A 260 -6.62 8.50 27.96
C LEU A 260 -8.10 8.10 28.14
N LYS A 261 -8.45 6.81 28.06
CA LYS A 261 -9.81 6.34 28.37
C LYS A 261 -10.23 6.60 29.81
N ARG A 262 -9.31 6.55 30.79
CA ARG A 262 -9.61 6.96 32.18
C ARG A 262 -9.80 8.47 32.32
N GLN A 263 -9.00 9.27 31.61
CA GLN A 263 -9.09 10.73 31.64
C GLN A 263 -10.39 11.24 31.00
N VAL A 264 -10.84 10.62 29.90
CA VAL A 264 -12.11 10.94 29.22
C VAL A 264 -13.31 10.38 29.99
N GLY A 265 -13.21 9.17 30.54
CA GLY A 265 -14.31 8.55 31.28
C GLY A 265 -15.53 8.24 30.41
N ALA A 266 -16.72 8.61 30.88
CA ALA A 266 -17.99 8.43 30.14
C ALA A 266 -18.34 9.58 29.18
N ARG A 267 -17.47 10.60 29.11
CA ARG A 267 -17.64 11.83 28.35
C ARG A 267 -17.85 11.55 26.85
N PRO A 268 -18.87 12.11 26.18
CA PRO A 268 -19.06 11.96 24.73
C PRO A 268 -17.84 12.47 23.97
N ILE A 269 -17.35 11.66 23.01
CA ILE A 269 -16.13 11.98 22.25
C ILE A 269 -16.27 11.57 20.78
N TRP A 270 -15.75 12.42 19.89
CA TRP A 270 -15.57 12.12 18.47
C TRP A 270 -14.26 12.73 17.94
N LEU A 271 -13.84 12.30 16.76
CA LEU A 271 -12.58 12.70 16.12
C LEU A 271 -12.83 13.35 14.76
N ALA A 272 -12.18 14.49 14.50
CA ALA A 272 -11.93 14.99 13.16
C ALA A 272 -10.48 14.68 12.78
N ALA A 273 -10.28 13.74 11.85
CA ALA A 273 -8.98 13.18 11.49
C ALA A 273 -8.47 13.73 10.16
N SER A 274 -7.20 14.12 10.11
CA SER A 274 -6.51 14.67 8.94
C SER A 274 -7.19 15.92 8.35
N THR A 275 -7.63 16.85 9.21
CA THR A 275 -8.27 18.10 8.77
C THR A 275 -7.31 19.02 8.02
N HIS A 276 -7.88 19.86 7.15
CA HIS A 276 -7.20 20.95 6.45
C HIS A 276 -7.73 22.32 6.91
N PRO A 277 -6.98 23.42 6.66
CA PRO A 277 -7.47 24.78 6.86
C PRO A 277 -8.88 24.97 6.28
N SER A 278 -9.75 25.68 7.00
CA SER A 278 -11.18 25.88 6.70
C SER A 278 -12.10 24.66 6.90
N GLU A 279 -11.58 23.44 7.13
CA GLU A 279 -12.40 22.34 7.67
C GLU A 279 -12.48 22.37 9.20
N GLU A 280 -11.47 22.91 9.88
CA GLU A 280 -11.44 23.00 11.34
C GLU A 280 -12.58 23.91 11.88
N GLU A 281 -12.84 25.02 11.21
CA GLU A 281 -13.91 25.96 11.53
C GLU A 281 -15.30 25.32 11.44
N ILE A 282 -15.54 24.50 10.40
CA ILE A 282 -16.78 23.72 10.24
C ILE A 282 -16.93 22.69 11.38
N VAL A 283 -15.83 22.10 11.83
CA VAL A 283 -15.80 21.18 12.99
C VAL A 283 -16.09 21.92 14.30
N PHE A 284 -15.60 23.15 14.48
CA PHE A 284 -15.89 23.98 15.67
C PHE A 284 -17.37 24.39 15.72
N ASP A 285 -17.94 24.83 14.60
CA ASP A 285 -19.37 25.19 14.53
C ASP A 285 -20.26 23.96 14.79
N ALA A 286 -19.89 22.79 14.24
CA ALA A 286 -20.57 21.54 14.56
C ALA A 286 -20.48 21.18 16.05
N HIS A 287 -19.31 21.35 16.69
CA HIS A 287 -19.13 21.16 18.13
C HIS A 287 -20.03 22.11 18.95
N LYS A 288 -20.08 23.40 18.60
CA LYS A 288 -20.95 24.39 19.26
C LYS A 288 -22.45 24.04 19.17
N LEU A 289 -22.89 23.48 18.04
CA LEU A 289 -24.26 22.99 17.90
C LEU A 289 -24.54 21.79 18.82
N LEU A 290 -23.56 20.89 18.96
CA LEU A 290 -23.66 19.68 19.79
C LEU A 290 -23.61 19.95 21.30
N LEU A 291 -22.89 20.98 21.76
CA LEU A 291 -22.80 21.36 23.19
C LEU A 291 -24.17 21.61 23.85
N ARG A 292 -25.22 21.85 23.06
CA ARG A 292 -26.61 22.01 23.54
C ARG A 292 -27.25 20.72 24.03
N GLU A 293 -26.80 19.57 23.52
CA GLU A 293 -27.29 18.22 23.88
C GLU A 293 -26.24 17.43 24.67
N PHE A 294 -24.95 17.72 24.45
CA PHE A 294 -23.80 17.13 25.14
C PHE A 294 -22.92 18.24 25.73
N PRO A 295 -23.26 18.82 26.90
CA PRO A 295 -22.52 19.95 27.48
C PRO A 295 -21.05 19.62 27.81
N ASP A 296 -20.77 18.35 28.03
CA ASP A 296 -19.44 17.79 28.23
C ASP A 296 -18.85 17.18 26.94
N LEU A 297 -19.25 17.58 25.72
CA LEU A 297 -18.64 17.03 24.51
C LEU A 297 -17.12 17.28 24.45
N LEU A 298 -16.35 16.27 24.05
CA LEU A 298 -14.95 16.42 23.62
C LEU A 298 -14.83 16.21 22.10
N THR A 299 -14.27 17.18 21.38
CA THR A 299 -13.82 16.97 20.00
C THR A 299 -12.30 16.77 19.99
N VAL A 300 -11.81 15.66 19.45
CA VAL A 300 -10.40 15.53 19.09
C VAL A 300 -10.20 16.02 17.66
N ILE A 301 -9.19 16.84 17.40
CA ILE A 301 -8.80 17.25 16.04
C ILE A 301 -7.35 16.84 15.79
N ALA A 302 -7.14 15.97 14.81
CA ALA A 302 -5.81 15.63 14.30
C ALA A 302 -5.60 16.33 12.95
N PRO A 303 -4.93 17.50 12.90
CA PRO A 303 -4.69 18.19 11.63
C PRO A 303 -3.81 17.33 10.71
N ARG A 304 -4.01 17.44 9.39
CA ARG A 304 -3.19 16.71 8.40
C ARG A 304 -1.70 17.06 8.49
N HIS A 305 -1.42 18.24 9.04
CA HIS A 305 -0.13 18.89 9.25
C HIS A 305 0.02 19.21 10.75
N PRO A 306 0.62 18.31 11.55
CA PRO A 306 0.77 18.49 13.00
C PRO A 306 1.47 19.79 13.40
N GLU A 307 2.34 20.33 12.54
CA GLU A 307 2.96 21.64 12.70
C GLU A 307 1.96 22.80 12.91
N ARG A 308 0.70 22.64 12.43
CA ARG A 308 -0.40 23.59 12.65
C ARG A 308 -1.04 23.51 14.04
N GLY A 309 -0.56 22.65 14.95
CA GLY A 309 -1.18 22.48 16.27
C GLY A 309 -1.35 23.76 17.10
N ALA A 310 -0.43 24.72 16.95
CA ALA A 310 -0.55 26.05 17.55
C ALA A 310 -1.69 26.86 16.91
N GLU A 311 -1.66 26.99 15.59
CA GLU A 311 -2.66 27.68 14.77
C GLU A 311 -4.08 27.16 15.05
N VAL A 312 -4.28 25.84 15.03
CA VAL A 312 -5.58 25.21 15.30
C VAL A 312 -6.05 25.50 16.73
N ALA A 313 -5.16 25.47 17.72
CA ALA A 313 -5.52 25.84 19.09
C ALA A 313 -5.88 27.33 19.23
N ASP A 314 -5.24 28.22 18.47
CA ASP A 314 -5.60 29.65 18.47
C ASP A 314 -6.95 29.90 17.78
N LEU A 315 -7.28 29.15 16.72
CA LEU A 315 -8.62 29.16 16.12
C LEU A 315 -9.70 28.70 17.11
N VAL A 316 -9.43 27.66 17.93
CA VAL A 316 -10.36 27.22 19.00
C VAL A 316 -10.61 28.34 20.02
N ARG A 317 -9.56 29.07 20.44
CA ARG A 317 -9.71 30.22 21.37
C ARG A 317 -10.51 31.35 20.74
N ALA A 318 -10.27 31.64 19.46
CA ALA A 318 -10.96 32.70 18.72
C ALA A 318 -12.47 32.44 18.56
N VAL A 319 -12.93 31.22 18.84
CA VAL A 319 -14.35 30.84 18.85
C VAL A 319 -14.88 30.54 20.27
N ASP A 320 -14.23 31.04 21.32
CA ASP A 320 -14.65 30.91 22.73
C ASP A 320 -14.79 29.44 23.22
N LEU A 321 -13.93 28.55 22.71
CA LEU A 321 -13.80 27.18 23.19
C LEU A 321 -12.45 26.98 23.91
N THR A 322 -12.37 25.96 24.76
CA THR A 322 -11.16 25.63 25.54
C THR A 322 -10.31 24.58 24.83
N PRO A 323 -9.14 24.92 24.23
CA PRO A 323 -8.24 23.94 23.63
C PRO A 323 -7.22 23.38 24.63
N GLN A 324 -6.77 22.16 24.35
CA GLN A 324 -5.44 21.69 24.76
C GLN A 324 -4.69 21.11 23.56
N ARG A 325 -3.36 21.06 23.63
CA ARG A 325 -2.48 20.52 22.58
C ARG A 325 -1.72 19.30 23.07
N ARG A 326 -1.82 18.18 22.34
CA ARG A 326 -1.18 16.91 22.68
C ARG A 326 0.33 17.04 22.91
N SER A 327 1.02 17.82 22.09
CA SER A 327 2.47 18.07 22.16
C SER A 327 2.93 18.88 23.38
N ARG A 328 2.01 19.50 24.13
CA ARG A 328 2.29 20.33 25.32
C ARG A 328 1.65 19.77 26.58
N GLU A 329 0.42 19.30 26.45
CA GLU A 329 -0.46 18.85 27.51
C GLU A 329 -0.95 17.42 27.16
N PRO A 330 -0.13 16.40 27.45
CA PRO A 330 -0.45 15.02 27.09
C PRO A 330 -1.61 14.43 27.90
N ARG A 331 -2.06 15.10 28.96
CA ARG A 331 -3.26 14.78 29.74
C ARG A 331 -4.42 15.68 29.34
N ILE A 332 -5.58 15.09 29.09
CA ILE A 332 -6.84 15.75 28.81
C ILE A 332 -7.43 16.25 30.13
N ALA A 333 -7.61 17.56 30.27
CA ALA A 333 -8.27 18.20 31.39
C ALA A 333 -9.80 18.08 31.27
N ALA A 334 -10.51 18.17 32.39
CA ALA A 334 -11.96 17.99 32.44
C ALA A 334 -12.74 19.09 31.67
N ASP A 335 -12.19 20.30 31.62
CA ASP A 335 -12.72 21.50 30.96
C ASP A 335 -12.26 21.66 29.50
N CYS A 336 -11.26 20.91 29.04
CA CYS A 336 -10.82 20.91 27.64
C CYS A 336 -11.97 20.50 26.71
N GLN A 337 -12.40 21.37 25.81
CA GLN A 337 -13.48 21.10 24.84
C GLN A 337 -12.95 20.57 23.50
N VAL A 338 -11.76 21.03 23.08
CA VAL A 338 -11.11 20.59 21.84
C VAL A 338 -9.68 20.13 22.11
N TYR A 339 -9.41 18.85 21.87
CA TYR A 339 -8.06 18.29 22.01
C TYR A 339 -7.34 18.23 20.67
N VAL A 340 -6.33 19.07 20.49
CA VAL A 340 -5.56 19.17 19.24
C VAL A 340 -4.44 18.13 19.27
N ALA A 341 -4.61 17.05 18.51
CA ALA A 341 -3.67 15.96 18.33
C ALA A 341 -2.54 16.36 17.35
N ASP A 342 -1.65 17.24 17.80
CA ASP A 342 -0.56 17.84 17.03
C ASP A 342 0.76 17.06 17.06
N THR A 343 0.67 15.73 17.01
CA THR A 343 1.82 14.81 17.06
C THR A 343 1.76 13.76 15.95
N LEU A 344 2.93 13.22 15.57
CA LEU A 344 3.06 12.25 14.48
C LEU A 344 2.95 10.81 15.00
N GLY A 345 2.23 9.95 14.28
CA GLY A 345 2.14 8.50 14.54
C GLY A 345 1.01 8.08 15.49
N GLU A 346 0.41 9.01 16.24
CA GLU A 346 -0.60 8.71 17.27
C GLU A 346 -2.04 8.59 16.74
N LEU A 347 -2.28 8.75 15.43
CA LEU A 347 -3.65 8.73 14.87
C LEU A 347 -4.41 7.42 15.17
N GLY A 348 -3.69 6.29 15.27
CA GLY A 348 -4.26 4.99 15.66
C GLY A 348 -4.76 4.95 17.11
N LEU A 349 -4.22 5.78 18.00
CA LEU A 349 -4.68 5.95 19.37
C LEU A 349 -5.97 6.79 19.39
N PHE A 350 -6.04 7.88 18.63
CA PHE A 350 -7.24 8.73 18.60
C PHE A 350 -8.45 8.03 17.95
N TYR A 351 -8.25 7.22 16.91
CA TYR A 351 -9.33 6.36 16.38
C TYR A 351 -9.82 5.30 17.39
N ARG A 352 -8.96 4.82 18.31
CA ARG A 352 -9.37 3.88 19.38
C ARG A 352 -10.01 4.56 20.59
N LEU A 353 -9.80 5.88 20.73
CA LEU A 353 -10.42 6.73 21.75
C LEU A 353 -11.82 7.18 21.30
N SER A 354 -12.00 7.44 20.00
CA SER A 354 -13.25 7.95 19.41
C SER A 354 -13.92 6.94 18.48
N SER A 355 -15.10 6.45 18.86
CA SER A 355 -15.91 5.52 18.05
C SER A 355 -16.65 6.18 16.87
N VAL A 356 -16.54 7.50 16.72
CA VAL A 356 -17.05 8.30 15.60
C VAL A 356 -15.91 9.13 15.04
N ALA A 357 -15.68 9.05 13.72
CA ALA A 357 -14.60 9.76 13.05
C ALA A 357 -15.08 10.46 11.78
N PHE A 358 -14.91 11.78 11.71
CA PHE A 358 -14.91 12.53 10.45
C PHE A 358 -13.52 12.45 9.82
N VAL A 359 -13.44 12.07 8.55
CA VAL A 359 -12.18 12.00 7.79
C VAL A 359 -12.08 13.22 6.87
N GLY A 360 -11.14 14.11 7.18
CA GLY A 360 -10.91 15.39 6.51
C GLY A 360 -10.32 15.29 5.11
N GLY A 361 -9.92 16.45 4.59
CA GLY A 361 -9.60 16.66 3.19
C GLY A 361 -10.78 16.46 2.24
N SER A 362 -12.00 16.39 2.78
CA SER A 362 -13.19 15.84 2.10
C SER A 362 -14.35 16.83 2.05
N LEU A 363 -14.43 17.80 2.98
CA LEU A 363 -15.37 18.92 2.89
C LEU A 363 -14.90 19.97 1.87
N LEU A 364 -13.61 19.99 1.55
CA LEU A 364 -12.99 20.83 0.53
C LEU A 364 -12.38 19.98 -0.59
N GLU A 365 -12.05 20.59 -1.73
CA GLU A 365 -11.44 19.93 -2.90
C GLU A 365 -9.97 19.51 -2.69
N LYS A 366 -9.69 18.71 -1.65
CA LYS A 366 -8.39 18.05 -1.39
C LYS A 366 -8.41 16.55 -1.74
N GLY A 367 -9.59 15.96 -1.89
CA GLY A 367 -9.80 14.61 -2.43
C GLY A 367 -10.01 13.50 -1.40
N GLY A 368 -10.09 13.85 -0.12
CA GLY A 368 -10.31 12.95 1.01
C GLY A 368 -9.04 12.21 1.43
N HIS A 369 -8.96 11.91 2.73
CA HIS A 369 -7.96 11.00 3.29
C HIS A 369 -8.53 9.57 3.46
N ASN A 370 -7.68 8.66 3.91
CA ASN A 370 -7.90 7.22 3.92
C ASN A 370 -9.00 6.78 4.93
N PRO A 371 -10.15 6.24 4.47
CA PRO A 371 -11.19 5.75 5.38
C PRO A 371 -10.92 4.35 5.95
N LEU A 372 -9.94 3.60 5.41
CA LEU A 372 -9.65 2.24 5.84
C LEU A 372 -9.02 2.17 7.24
N GLU A 373 -8.32 3.23 7.65
CA GLU A 373 -7.74 3.36 9.00
C GLU A 373 -8.81 3.42 10.10
N PRO A 374 -9.79 4.36 10.07
CA PRO A 374 -10.90 4.36 11.03
C PRO A 374 -11.78 3.11 10.93
N ALA A 375 -12.03 2.59 9.72
CA ALA A 375 -12.84 1.39 9.53
C ALA A 375 -12.29 0.17 10.27
N ARG A 376 -10.97 -0.06 10.16
CA ARG A 376 -10.27 -1.15 10.88
C ARG A 376 -10.28 -1.00 12.39
N LEU A 377 -10.41 0.23 12.87
CA LEU A 377 -10.38 0.57 14.29
C LEU A 377 -11.78 0.70 14.90
N GLY A 378 -12.83 0.36 14.14
CA GLY A 378 -14.21 0.31 14.64
C GLY A 378 -14.87 1.68 14.76
N CYS A 379 -14.44 2.68 13.98
CA CYS A 379 -15.11 3.96 13.91
C CYS A 379 -16.30 3.92 12.93
N ALA A 380 -17.40 4.59 13.29
CA ALA A 380 -18.39 5.05 12.31
C ALA A 380 -17.84 6.26 11.55
N ILE A 381 -17.88 6.22 10.20
CA ILE A 381 -17.14 7.16 9.34
C ILE A 381 -18.04 8.25 8.74
N LEU A 382 -17.69 9.50 8.99
CA LEU A 382 -18.25 10.68 8.33
C LEU A 382 -17.24 11.25 7.33
N HIS A 383 -17.70 11.74 6.19
CA HIS A 383 -16.84 12.40 5.20
C HIS A 383 -17.60 13.45 4.39
N GLY A 384 -16.87 14.42 3.84
CA GLY A 384 -17.39 15.41 2.89
C GLY A 384 -17.50 14.90 1.45
N PRO A 385 -18.04 15.69 0.50
CA PRO A 385 -18.34 15.24 -0.87
C PRO A 385 -17.10 15.00 -1.74
N HIS A 386 -15.93 15.54 -1.39
CA HIS A 386 -14.75 15.55 -2.26
C HIS A 386 -13.81 14.37 -1.97
N THR A 387 -14.19 13.16 -2.40
CA THR A 387 -13.47 11.90 -2.08
C THR A 387 -12.61 11.33 -3.22
N PHE A 388 -12.18 12.14 -4.20
CA PHE A 388 -11.59 11.66 -5.46
C PHE A 388 -10.29 10.83 -5.34
N ASN A 389 -9.57 10.86 -4.21
CA ASN A 389 -8.39 10.02 -3.96
C ASN A 389 -8.77 8.57 -3.55
N PHE A 390 -9.98 8.38 -3.03
CA PHE A 390 -10.48 7.13 -2.43
C PHE A 390 -11.91 6.81 -2.90
N ASP A 391 -12.29 7.28 -4.10
CA ASP A 391 -13.70 7.34 -4.50
C ASP A 391 -14.38 5.96 -4.54
N GLU A 392 -13.70 4.95 -5.10
CA GLU A 392 -14.17 3.56 -5.09
C GLU A 392 -14.34 3.01 -3.65
N THR A 393 -13.42 3.35 -2.74
CA THR A 393 -13.46 2.92 -1.34
C THR A 393 -14.60 3.58 -0.56
N TYR A 394 -14.79 4.90 -0.71
CA TYR A 394 -15.91 5.59 -0.09
C TYR A 394 -17.25 5.18 -0.72
N ALA A 395 -17.30 4.89 -2.02
CA ALA A 395 -18.50 4.36 -2.67
C ALA A 395 -18.87 2.97 -2.13
N GLU A 396 -17.90 2.05 -1.99
CA GLU A 396 -18.11 0.73 -1.39
C GLU A 396 -18.60 0.84 0.06
N MET A 397 -17.94 1.66 0.89
CA MET A 397 -18.35 1.87 2.29
C MET A 397 -19.72 2.51 2.42
N ARG A 398 -20.06 3.53 1.61
CA ARG A 398 -21.41 4.13 1.60
C ARG A 398 -22.46 3.11 1.17
N GLY A 399 -22.18 2.32 0.14
CA GLY A 399 -23.08 1.26 -0.35
C GLY A 399 -23.36 0.18 0.70
N GLY A 400 -22.36 -0.16 1.52
CA GLY A 400 -22.51 -1.06 2.67
C GLY A 400 -23.10 -0.41 3.93
N GLY A 401 -23.33 0.90 3.96
CA GLY A 401 -23.79 1.63 5.16
C GLY A 401 -22.70 1.92 6.20
N GLY A 402 -21.43 1.75 5.86
CA GLY A 402 -20.27 2.00 6.75
C GLY A 402 -19.76 3.44 6.77
N ALA A 403 -20.14 4.26 5.78
CA ALA A 403 -19.75 5.66 5.69
C ALA A 403 -20.94 6.55 5.35
N ALA A 404 -20.97 7.78 5.88
CA ALA A 404 -22.02 8.76 5.64
C ALA A 404 -21.45 10.11 5.15
N LEU A 405 -22.14 10.69 4.17
CA LEU A 405 -21.81 11.97 3.57
C LEU A 405 -22.39 13.13 4.39
N VAL A 406 -21.55 14.12 4.69
CA VAL A 406 -21.91 15.42 5.29
C VAL A 406 -21.48 16.55 4.36
N ARG A 407 -22.17 17.69 4.31
CA ARG A 407 -21.81 18.81 3.41
C ARG A 407 -21.42 20.11 4.12
N ASN A 408 -21.75 20.25 5.40
CA ASN A 408 -21.66 21.49 6.17
C ASN A 408 -21.68 21.19 7.68
N GLU A 409 -21.63 22.23 8.51
CA GLU A 409 -21.60 22.15 9.98
C GLU A 409 -22.86 21.50 10.57
N ARG A 410 -24.03 21.69 9.95
CA ARG A 410 -25.32 21.15 10.42
C ARG A 410 -25.48 19.68 10.07
N ASP A 411 -25.09 19.29 8.86
CA ASP A 411 -25.03 17.89 8.43
C ASP A 411 -24.08 17.12 9.37
N LEU A 412 -22.90 17.69 9.63
CA LEU A 412 -21.88 17.11 10.51
C LEU A 412 -22.37 16.99 11.95
N ALA A 413 -22.90 18.06 12.54
CA ALA A 413 -23.50 18.04 13.87
C ALA A 413 -24.63 16.99 13.94
N THR A 414 -25.55 16.96 12.97
CA THR A 414 -26.69 16.01 12.95
C THR A 414 -26.21 14.56 12.90
N ALA A 415 -25.19 14.26 12.10
CA ALA A 415 -24.63 12.93 11.96
C ALA A 415 -23.87 12.48 13.23
N VAL A 416 -23.01 13.35 13.78
CA VAL A 416 -22.30 13.09 15.05
C VAL A 416 -23.29 12.89 16.19
N ARG A 417 -24.29 13.77 16.34
CA ARG A 417 -25.36 13.69 17.35
C ARG A 417 -26.07 12.35 17.33
N ARG A 418 -26.47 11.88 16.14
CA ARG A 418 -27.09 10.56 15.94
C ARG A 418 -26.17 9.42 16.37
N LEU A 419 -24.89 9.48 16.01
CA LEU A 419 -23.93 8.41 16.32
C LEU A 419 -23.47 8.41 17.78
N LEU A 420 -23.49 9.55 18.47
CA LEU A 420 -23.26 9.61 19.91
C LEU A 420 -24.47 9.07 20.69
N ALA A 421 -25.69 9.50 20.33
CA ALA A 421 -26.94 9.13 21.01
C ALA A 421 -27.41 7.69 20.76
N ASP A 422 -27.20 7.14 19.55
CA ASP A 422 -27.62 5.78 19.19
C ASP A 422 -26.42 4.85 18.96
N GLU A 423 -26.06 4.13 20.02
CA GLU A 423 -25.02 3.11 19.99
C GLU A 423 -25.29 2.00 18.97
N LYS A 424 -26.55 1.60 18.75
CA LYS A 424 -26.89 0.55 17.79
C LYS A 424 -26.64 1.01 16.36
N THR A 425 -27.03 2.23 16.00
CA THR A 425 -26.65 2.82 14.71
C THR A 425 -25.13 2.92 14.59
N ARG A 426 -24.44 3.41 15.63
CA ARG A 426 -22.98 3.57 15.62
C ARG A 426 -22.24 2.26 15.39
N LEU A 427 -22.57 1.21 16.15
CA LEU A 427 -21.94 -0.11 16.03
C LEU A 427 -22.26 -0.80 14.71
N ALA A 428 -23.50 -0.66 14.19
CA ALA A 428 -23.85 -1.18 12.87
C ALA A 428 -23.03 -0.52 11.75
N MET A 429 -22.89 0.81 11.79
CA MET A 429 -22.09 1.58 10.84
C MET A 429 -20.59 1.25 10.93
N ALA A 430 -20.04 1.21 12.15
CA ALA A 430 -18.65 0.79 12.37
C ALA A 430 -18.38 -0.65 11.88
N GLY A 431 -19.30 -1.58 12.14
CA GLY A 431 -19.24 -2.96 11.66
C GLY A 431 -19.25 -3.05 10.13
N ALA A 432 -20.14 -2.30 9.47
CA ALA A 432 -20.20 -2.22 8.01
C ALA A 432 -18.92 -1.60 7.40
N ALA A 433 -18.37 -0.55 8.02
CA ALA A 433 -17.11 0.06 7.61
C ALA A 433 -15.96 -0.96 7.69
N ARG A 434 -15.86 -1.66 8.82
CA ARG A 434 -14.86 -2.70 9.06
C ARG A 434 -14.97 -3.84 8.04
N VAL A 435 -16.16 -4.39 7.82
CA VAL A 435 -16.40 -5.47 6.84
C VAL A 435 -16.02 -5.03 5.42
N SER A 436 -16.32 -3.79 5.02
CA SER A 436 -15.88 -3.24 3.75
C SER A 436 -14.35 -3.16 3.66
N ALA A 437 -13.68 -2.66 4.70
CA ALA A 437 -12.22 -2.56 4.73
C ALA A 437 -11.49 -3.92 4.77
N GLU A 438 -12.04 -4.92 5.45
CA GLU A 438 -11.52 -6.28 5.51
C GLU A 438 -11.78 -7.03 4.19
N SER A 439 -12.97 -6.88 3.60
CA SER A 439 -13.29 -7.48 2.28
C SER A 439 -12.44 -6.90 1.17
N SER A 440 -12.20 -5.58 1.16
CA SER A 440 -11.33 -4.92 0.19
C SER A 440 -9.88 -5.43 0.30
N ALA A 441 -9.35 -5.54 1.52
CA ALA A 441 -8.03 -6.13 1.78
C ALA A 441 -7.94 -7.58 1.28
N GLU A 442 -8.92 -8.42 1.63
CA GLU A 442 -8.90 -9.85 1.34
C GLU A 442 -9.03 -10.13 -0.17
N ARG A 443 -9.84 -9.36 -0.90
CA ARG A 443 -9.91 -9.44 -2.37
C ARG A 443 -8.57 -9.10 -3.01
N VAL A 444 -7.96 -7.97 -2.63
CA VAL A 444 -6.65 -7.54 -3.18
C VAL A 444 -5.58 -8.60 -2.90
N LEU A 445 -5.47 -9.07 -1.64
CA LEU A 445 -4.48 -10.08 -1.27
C LEU A 445 -4.71 -11.41 -2.00
N THR A 446 -5.95 -11.88 -2.10
CA THR A 446 -6.27 -13.16 -2.76
C THR A 446 -5.96 -13.10 -4.25
N SER A 447 -6.38 -12.04 -4.95
CA SER A 447 -6.14 -11.92 -6.40
C SER A 447 -4.66 -11.70 -6.73
N VAL A 448 -3.94 -10.88 -5.96
CA VAL A 448 -2.48 -10.70 -6.14
C VAL A 448 -1.73 -11.98 -5.81
N ALA A 449 -2.09 -12.69 -4.74
CA ALA A 449 -1.45 -13.94 -4.37
C ALA A 449 -1.69 -15.03 -5.41
N ALA A 450 -2.94 -15.23 -5.84
CA ALA A 450 -3.29 -16.25 -6.85
C ALA A 450 -2.52 -16.04 -8.16
N GLU A 451 -2.44 -14.81 -8.67
CA GLU A 451 -1.77 -14.49 -9.93
C GLU A 451 -0.25 -14.77 -9.88
N ILE A 452 0.38 -14.58 -8.71
CA ILE A 452 1.81 -14.86 -8.50
C ILE A 452 2.05 -16.34 -8.21
N LEU A 453 1.30 -16.93 -7.27
CA LEU A 453 1.48 -18.32 -6.83
C LEU A 453 1.23 -19.35 -7.94
N ALA A 454 0.34 -19.04 -8.89
CA ALA A 454 0.06 -19.86 -10.08
C ALA A 454 1.21 -19.86 -11.11
N ARG A 455 2.21 -18.99 -10.95
CA ARG A 455 3.39 -18.86 -11.83
C ARG A 455 4.71 -19.08 -11.10
N LEU A 456 4.68 -19.37 -9.80
CA LEU A 456 5.87 -19.83 -9.09
C LEU A 456 6.25 -21.24 -9.56
N PRO A 457 7.54 -21.53 -9.73
CA PRO A 457 8.00 -22.92 -9.85
C PRO A 457 7.61 -23.70 -8.59
N ASP A 458 7.35 -25.00 -8.74
CA ASP A 458 7.04 -25.85 -7.61
C ASP A 458 8.24 -26.01 -6.67
N ALA A 459 7.97 -26.01 -5.37
CA ALA A 459 9.00 -25.90 -4.33
C ALA A 459 9.96 -27.12 -4.27
N ASP A 460 9.57 -28.24 -4.88
CA ASP A 460 10.33 -29.49 -4.94
C ASP A 460 11.14 -29.65 -6.25
N ALA A 461 11.06 -28.69 -7.18
CA ALA A 461 11.92 -28.70 -8.36
C ALA A 461 13.37 -28.38 -7.93
N PRO A 462 14.36 -29.26 -8.17
CA PRO A 462 15.74 -28.99 -7.79
C PRO A 462 16.22 -27.71 -8.50
N SER A 463 16.76 -26.77 -7.72
CA SER A 463 17.36 -25.55 -8.25
C SER A 463 18.47 -25.96 -9.23
N GLY A 464 18.25 -25.73 -10.52
CA GLY A 464 19.05 -26.32 -11.60
C GLY A 464 20.56 -26.18 -11.35
N ASP A 465 21.26 -27.32 -11.46
CA ASP A 465 22.67 -27.42 -11.11
C ASP A 465 23.51 -26.35 -11.82
N ALA A 466 24.42 -25.75 -11.07
CA ALA A 466 25.50 -24.98 -11.67
C ALA A 466 26.32 -25.92 -12.58
N PRO A 467 26.78 -25.46 -13.76
CA PRO A 467 27.65 -26.29 -14.60
C PRO A 467 28.98 -26.53 -13.89
N SER A 468 29.11 -27.70 -13.24
CA SER A 468 30.36 -28.21 -12.71
C SER A 468 31.29 -28.50 -13.88
N GLY A 469 32.26 -27.60 -14.09
CA GLY A 469 33.25 -27.70 -15.16
C GLY A 469 34.34 -28.74 -14.86
N ASP A 470 33.99 -30.02 -14.84
CA ASP A 470 34.97 -31.11 -14.83
C ASP A 470 35.41 -31.41 -16.27
N ALA A 471 36.41 -30.65 -16.72
CA ALA A 471 37.09 -30.84 -18.00
C ALA A 471 38.62 -30.71 -17.84
N GLN A 472 39.17 -31.19 -16.72
CA GLN A 472 40.61 -31.27 -16.47
C GLN A 472 40.97 -32.54 -15.68
N ASP A 473 40.84 -33.71 -16.31
CA ASP A 473 41.49 -34.94 -15.80
C ASP A 473 41.69 -36.04 -16.88
N GLN A 474 42.25 -35.67 -18.04
CA GLN A 474 42.72 -36.62 -19.07
C GLN A 474 44.02 -36.17 -19.78
N VAL A 475 45.04 -35.73 -19.03
CA VAL A 475 46.40 -35.54 -19.58
C VAL A 475 47.50 -35.97 -18.57
N GLU A 476 47.37 -37.15 -17.95
CA GLU A 476 48.50 -37.73 -17.17
C GLU A 476 48.57 -39.28 -17.22
N GLN A 477 48.40 -39.87 -18.41
CA GLN A 477 48.83 -41.25 -18.70
C GLN A 477 49.51 -41.35 -20.08
N ALA A 478 50.60 -40.60 -20.26
CA ALA A 478 51.50 -40.74 -21.41
C ALA A 478 52.90 -40.16 -21.13
N ARG A 479 53.61 -40.68 -20.12
CA ARG A 479 55.07 -40.53 -19.93
C ARG A 479 55.64 -41.58 -18.99
#